data_AF-A0A7V1XYI7-F1
#
_entry.id   AF-A0A7V1XYI7-F1
#
_cell.length_a   1.000
_cell.length_b   1.000
_cell.length_c   1.000
_cell.angle_alpha   90.00
_cell.angle_beta   90.00
_cell.angle_gamma   90.00
#
_symmetry.space_group_name_H-M   'P 1'
#
loop_
_entity.id
_entity.type
_entity.pdbx_description
1 polymer ?
#
loop_
_entity_poly.entity_id
_entity_poly.type
_entity_poly.pdbx_seq_one_letter_code
_entity_poly.pdbx_strand_id
1 'polypeptide(L)'
;MPIDPRIRQCEYVRPTGVRCGSPAMRGAPRCYYHLRPPKIDDFRLASIADPREVNRAMTEIFNAVLANKLDHQRAKALLYALQVSRQGK
;
A
#
# COMPACT_ATOMS: atom_id res chain seq x y z
N MET A 1 -25.77 -5.63 7.23
CA MET A 1 -26.38 -4.59 8.09
C MET A 1 -26.16 -3.24 7.44
N PRO A 2 -27.22 -2.48 7.12
CA PRO A 2 -27.05 -1.13 6.61
C PRO A 2 -26.42 -0.25 7.70
N ILE A 3 -25.36 0.45 7.36
CA ILE A 3 -24.71 1.44 8.24
C ILE A 3 -25.57 2.70 8.18
N ASP A 4 -25.92 3.27 9.34
CA ASP A 4 -26.67 4.51 9.42
C ASP A 4 -25.98 5.61 8.58
N PRO A 5 -26.69 6.30 7.67
CA PRO A 5 -26.10 7.29 6.76
C PRO A 5 -25.46 8.49 7.48
N ARG A 6 -25.73 8.71 8.77
CA ARG A 6 -25.08 9.72 9.60
C ARG A 6 -23.68 9.32 10.07
N ILE A 7 -23.35 8.03 10.00
CA ILE A 7 -22.02 7.53 10.36
C ILE A 7 -21.07 7.81 9.20
N ARG A 8 -20.03 8.62 9.45
CA ARG A 8 -18.97 8.86 8.47
C ARG A 8 -18.35 7.52 8.05
N GLN A 9 -18.30 7.28 6.74
CA GLN A 9 -17.71 6.08 6.15
C GLN A 9 -16.27 6.33 5.73
N CYS A 10 -15.50 5.26 5.61
CA CYS A 10 -14.13 5.29 5.15
C CYS A 10 -14.05 5.84 3.72
N GLU A 11 -13.19 6.86 3.53
CA GLU A 11 -12.99 7.55 2.26
C GLU A 11 -12.09 6.78 1.27
N TYR A 12 -11.54 5.63 1.66
CA TYR A 12 -10.69 4.81 0.78
C TYR A 12 -11.51 4.24 -0.38
N VAL A 13 -11.01 4.45 -1.60
CA VAL A 13 -11.56 3.90 -2.84
C VAL A 13 -10.69 2.72 -3.27
N ARG A 14 -11.32 1.55 -3.45
CA ARG A 14 -10.62 0.37 -3.96
C ARG A 14 -10.15 0.61 -5.40
N PRO A 15 -9.15 -0.15 -5.90
CA PRO A 15 -8.76 -0.11 -7.31
C PRO A 15 -9.91 -0.35 -8.29
N THR A 16 -10.96 -1.06 -7.85
CA THR A 16 -12.20 -1.27 -8.61
C THR A 16 -13.13 -0.06 -8.66
N GLY A 17 -12.77 1.07 -8.05
CA GLY A 17 -13.58 2.30 -8.00
C GLY A 17 -14.63 2.32 -6.88
N VAL A 18 -14.81 1.21 -6.15
CA VAL A 18 -15.83 1.13 -5.09
C VAL A 18 -15.27 1.60 -3.75
N ARG A 19 -16.01 2.47 -3.05
CA ARG A 19 -15.66 2.91 -1.68
C ARG A 19 -15.66 1.74 -0.70
N CYS A 20 -14.77 1.80 0.29
CA CYS A 20 -14.62 0.77 1.34
C CYS A 20 -15.95 0.44 2.01
N GLY A 21 -16.73 1.47 2.37
CA GLY A 21 -18.06 1.32 2.98
C GLY A 21 -18.03 1.08 4.49
N SER A 22 -16.89 0.71 5.07
CA SER A 22 -16.75 0.54 6.52
C SER A 22 -16.87 1.88 7.27
N PRO A 23 -17.34 1.90 8.53
CA PRO A 23 -17.33 3.10 9.37
C PRO A 23 -15.91 3.68 9.50
N ALA A 24 -15.79 5.00 9.37
CA ALA A 24 -14.56 5.71 9.65
C ALA A 24 -14.31 5.75 11.16
N MET A 25 -13.04 5.74 11.55
CA MET A 25 -12.67 5.92 12.96
C MET A 25 -13.03 7.34 13.42
N ARG A 26 -13.34 7.50 14.70
CA ARG A 26 -13.68 8.80 15.27
C ARG A 26 -12.53 9.79 15.04
N GLY A 27 -12.81 10.90 14.36
CA GLY A 27 -11.82 11.94 14.07
C GLY A 27 -10.86 11.63 12.90
N ALA A 28 -11.05 10.53 12.19
CA ALA A 28 -10.20 10.16 11.05
C ALA A 28 -11.02 9.91 9.78
N PRO A 29 -10.43 10.08 8.57
CA PRO A 29 -11.14 9.90 7.30
C PRO A 29 -11.30 8.43 6.88
N ARG A 30 -10.65 7.49 7.58
CA ARG A 30 -10.53 6.09 7.17
C ARG A 30 -10.92 5.13 8.30
N CYS A 31 -11.26 3.89 7.94
CA CYS A 31 -11.55 2.82 8.91
C CYS A 31 -10.27 2.32 9.58
N TYR A 32 -10.41 1.54 10.67
CA TYR A 32 -9.27 0.96 11.39
C TYR A 32 -8.29 0.23 10.44
N TYR A 33 -8.80 -0.54 9.49
CA TYR A 33 -7.98 -1.27 8.52
C TYR A 33 -7.16 -0.34 7.60
N HIS A 34 -7.77 0.71 7.04
CA HIS A 34 -7.09 1.64 6.12
C HIS A 34 -6.29 2.76 6.82
N LEU A 35 -6.39 2.85 8.14
CA LEU A 35 -5.51 3.69 8.97
C LEU A 35 -4.29 2.92 9.47
N ARG A 36 -4.40 1.59 9.59
CA ARG A 36 -3.28 0.77 9.99
C ARG A 36 -2.19 0.84 8.92
N PRO A 37 -0.93 1.10 9.29
CA PRO A 37 0.16 0.97 8.35
C PRO A 37 0.26 -0.48 7.86
N PRO A 38 0.57 -0.72 6.57
CA PRO A 38 0.77 -2.08 6.07
C PRO A 38 1.82 -2.78 6.91
N LYS A 39 1.56 -4.04 7.26
CA LYS A 39 2.58 -4.89 7.87
C LYS A 39 3.66 -5.14 6.82
N ILE A 40 4.92 -5.12 7.23
CA ILE A 40 6.06 -5.38 6.32
C ILE A 40 5.96 -6.79 5.70
N ASP A 41 5.24 -7.71 6.35
CA ASP A 41 4.97 -9.06 5.85
C ASP A 41 4.09 -9.09 4.57
N ASP A 42 3.42 -7.97 4.23
CA ASP A 42 2.57 -7.84 3.04
C ASP A 42 3.33 -7.32 1.80
N PHE A 43 4.67 -7.25 1.83
CA PHE A 43 5.47 -7.06 0.61
C PHE A 43 5.34 -8.30 -0.28
N ARG A 44 4.20 -8.41 -0.97
CA ARG A 44 4.03 -9.36 -2.06
C ARG A 44 4.97 -8.90 -3.17
N LEU A 45 5.86 -9.78 -3.61
CA LEU A 45 6.68 -9.52 -4.80
C LEU A 45 5.74 -9.07 -5.92
N ALA A 46 5.87 -7.82 -6.36
CA ALA A 46 5.13 -7.33 -7.51
C ALA A 46 5.44 -8.22 -8.71
N SER A 47 4.43 -8.47 -9.54
CA SER A 47 4.65 -9.17 -10.80
C SER A 47 5.60 -8.34 -11.66
N ILE A 48 6.80 -8.86 -11.87
CA ILE A 48 7.87 -8.20 -12.64
C ILE A 48 7.47 -8.02 -14.12
N ALA A 49 6.48 -8.80 -14.56
CA ALA A 49 5.96 -8.76 -15.93
C ALA A 49 5.08 -7.54 -16.22
N ASP A 50 4.47 -6.90 -15.20
CA ASP A 50 3.64 -5.70 -15.37
C ASP A 50 4.39 -4.44 -14.90
N PRO A 51 4.73 -3.51 -15.81
CA PRO A 51 5.38 -2.25 -15.47
C PRO A 51 4.64 -1.42 -14.39
N ARG A 52 3.31 -1.54 -14.31
CA ARG A 52 2.49 -0.82 -13.31
C ARG A 52 2.70 -1.37 -11.91
N GLU A 53 2.74 -2.69 -11.78
CA GLU A 53 2.99 -3.36 -10.50
C GLU A 53 4.43 -3.11 -10.01
N VAL A 54 5.40 -3.06 -10.92
CA VAL A 54 6.79 -2.70 -10.62
C VAL A 54 6.92 -1.26 -10.10
N ASN A 55 6.25 -0.29 -10.74
CA ASN A 55 6.23 1.10 -10.26
C ASN A 55 5.51 1.24 -8.90
N ARG A 56 4.46 0.43 -8.69
CA ARG A 56 3.75 0.37 -7.40
C ARG A 56 4.66 -0.14 -6.29
N ALA A 57 5.39 -1.23 -6.52
CA ALA A 57 6.38 -1.75 -5.58
C ALA A 57 7.49 -0.74 -5.26
N MET A 58 8.03 -0.03 -6.25
CA MET A 58 9.01 1.06 -5.99
C MET A 58 8.43 2.13 -5.08
N THR A 59 7.19 2.55 -5.34
CA THR A 59 6.51 3.58 -4.53
C THR A 59 6.29 3.10 -3.09
N GLU A 60 5.94 1.83 -2.90
CA GLU A 60 5.80 1.22 -1.57
C GLU A 60 7.14 1.17 -0.81
N ILE A 61 8.24 0.80 -1.48
CA ILE A 61 9.59 0.81 -0.89
C ILE A 61 9.99 2.24 -0.51
N PHE A 62 9.78 3.25 -1.39
CA PHE A 62 10.08 4.65 -1.07
C PHE A 62 9.28 5.14 0.14
N ASN A 63 7.98 4.86 0.19
CA ASN A 63 7.15 5.24 1.33
C ASN A 63 7.58 4.55 2.63
N ALA A 64 8.03 3.30 2.58
CA ALA A 64 8.53 2.58 3.75
C ALA A 64 9.85 3.17 4.28
N VAL A 65 10.74 3.61 3.38
CA VAL A 65 11.99 4.32 3.76
C VAL A 65 11.67 5.69 4.35
N LEU A 66 10.82 6.49 3.70
CA LEU A 66 10.40 7.81 4.20
C LEU A 66 9.70 7.73 5.55
N ALA A 67 8.92 6.68 5.78
CA ALA A 67 8.27 6.43 7.07
C ALA A 67 9.21 5.83 8.13
N ASN A 68 10.50 5.68 7.83
CA ASN A 68 11.52 5.07 8.68
C ASN A 68 11.16 3.64 9.16
N LYS A 69 10.38 2.92 8.34
CA LYS A 69 9.92 1.54 8.59
C LYS A 69 10.79 0.50 7.89
N LEU A 70 11.67 0.95 7.00
CA LEU A 70 12.61 0.13 6.27
C LEU A 70 13.99 0.77 6.34
N ASP A 71 14.98 0.02 6.82
CA ASP A 71 16.35 0.49 6.87
C ASP A 71 16.97 0.60 5.46
N HIS A 72 17.98 1.45 5.35
CA HIS A 72 18.62 1.77 4.07
C HIS A 72 19.29 0.56 3.41
N GLN A 73 19.75 -0.42 4.20
CA GLN A 73 20.45 -1.60 3.69
C GLN A 73 19.45 -2.55 3.02
N ARG A 74 18.30 -2.81 3.68
CA ARG A 74 17.20 -3.58 3.09
C ARG A 74 16.59 -2.87 1.89
N ALA A 75 16.42 -1.55 1.94
CA ALA A 75 15.91 -0.77 0.81
C ALA A 75 16.82 -0.89 -0.43
N LYS A 76 18.15 -0.76 -0.25
CA LYS A 76 19.12 -0.96 -1.34
C LYS A 76 19.02 -2.36 -1.95
N ALA A 77 18.94 -3.40 -1.13
CA ALA A 77 18.85 -4.78 -1.61
C ALA A 77 17.58 -5.02 -2.45
N LEU A 78 16.43 -4.49 -2.01
CA LEU A 78 15.16 -4.63 -2.71
C LEU A 78 15.14 -3.86 -4.03
N LEU A 79 15.64 -2.61 -4.05
CA LEU A 79 15.73 -1.81 -5.28
C LEU A 79 16.68 -2.43 -6.29
N TYR A 80 17.81 -2.98 -5.83
CA TYR A 80 18.77 -3.67 -6.68
C TYR A 80 18.16 -4.94 -7.29
N ALA A 81 17.49 -5.78 -6.49
CA ALA A 81 16.81 -6.97 -6.99
C ALA A 81 15.76 -6.64 -8.06
N LEU A 82 14.98 -5.57 -7.84
CA LEU A 82 14.01 -5.07 -8.81
C LEU A 82 14.69 -4.60 -10.11
N GLN A 83 15.81 -3.87 -10.02
CA GLN A 83 16.56 -3.42 -11.18
C GLN A 83 17.13 -4.58 -12.00
N VAL A 84 17.78 -5.57 -11.35
CA VAL A 84 18.35 -6.75 -12.02
C VAL A 84 17.27 -7.56 -12.73
N SER A 85 16.10 -7.73 -12.10
CA SER A 85 14.98 -8.44 -12.70
C SER A 85 14.40 -7.79 -13.96
N ARG A 86 14.58 -6.47 -14.13
CA ARG A 86 14.18 -5.72 -15.33
C ARG A 86 15.20 -5.79 -16.45
N GLN A 87 16.49 -5.95 -16.13
CA GLN A 87 17.58 -5.94 -17.10
C GLN A 87 17.83 -7.32 -17.75
N GLY A 88 17.29 -8.40 -17.18
CA GLY A 88 17.42 -9.76 -17.71
C GLY A 88 16.38 -10.16 -18.76
N LYS A 89 15.73 -9.21 -19.43
CA LYS A 89 14.77 -9.46 -20.51
C LYS A 89 15.25 -8.84 -21.82
#